data_AF-A0A926TKR3-F1
#
_entry.id   AF-A0A926TKR3-F1
#
_cell.length_a   1.000
_cell.length_b   1.000
_cell.length_c   1.000
_cell.angle_alpha   90.00
_cell.angle_beta   90.00
_cell.angle_gamma   90.00
#
_symmetry.space_group_name_H-M   'P 1'
#
loop_
_entity.id
_entity.type
_entity.pdbx_description
1 polymer ?
#
loop_
_entity_poly.entity_id
_entity_poly.type
_entity_poly.pdbx_seq_one_letter_code
_entity_poly.pdbx_strand_id
1 'polypeptide(L)'
;MSLATESNEPNEIQTEASAAATVEAKSLRSAPLLKQGRFISPKNDQPTLLGHIVISTSLILGICLSYALMFWFAGTKQDEWLSVTSSLEEKAVNTAIANLPTKPAEKARLIDQFDQIQDRIQKHGSVMGFFYKQYYISLSMICGGSVIASICLFFISKSGWERVNNALINIFIVSSSTVILYGNISLVFKQEENIKDNQALYLSYFALRNEMLSYWATQQVSTGDTIVPAAKFIHYMDGRLQELSQIRLGFDATGITDLGDQMKQLDGSSQKQAQPNVKK
;
A
#
# COMPACT_ATOMS: atom_id res chain seq x y z
N MET A 1 -45.34 -10.35 -4.42
CA MET A 1 -45.90 -8.98 -4.41
C MET A 1 -44.94 -8.13 -5.22
N SER A 2 -45.34 -7.86 -6.47
CA SER A 2 -44.56 -7.19 -7.51
C SER A 2 -44.86 -5.70 -7.45
N LEU A 3 -43.83 -4.87 -7.42
CA LEU A 3 -43.92 -3.47 -7.85
C LEU A 3 -42.62 -3.11 -8.56
N ALA A 4 -42.71 -3.14 -9.88
CA ALA A 4 -41.84 -2.41 -10.78
C ALA A 4 -42.22 -0.93 -10.75
N THR A 5 -41.24 -0.04 -10.80
CA THR A 5 -41.39 1.28 -11.44
C THR A 5 -40.07 1.68 -12.05
N GLU A 6 -40.11 1.65 -13.36
CA GLU A 6 -39.26 2.22 -14.39
C GLU A 6 -39.32 3.75 -14.31
N SER A 7 -38.18 4.45 -14.38
CA SER A 7 -38.16 5.87 -14.74
C SER A 7 -36.94 6.18 -15.62
N ASN A 8 -37.29 6.28 -16.89
CA ASN A 8 -36.59 6.73 -18.07
C ASN A 8 -36.36 8.25 -18.03
N GLU A 9 -35.15 8.74 -18.33
CA GLU A 9 -34.89 10.15 -18.71
C GLU A 9 -33.48 10.28 -19.36
N PRO A 10 -33.22 11.32 -20.17
CA PRO A 10 -33.15 11.18 -21.61
C PRO A 10 -31.76 11.39 -22.22
N ASN A 11 -31.63 10.83 -23.42
CA ASN A 11 -30.56 11.05 -24.40
C ASN A 11 -30.84 12.35 -25.19
N GLU A 12 -29.86 12.82 -25.98
CA GLU A 12 -29.92 13.92 -26.98
C GLU A 12 -29.78 15.36 -26.38
N ILE A 13 -29.00 16.33 -26.89
CA ILE A 13 -28.51 16.74 -28.23
C ILE A 13 -27.27 17.68 -27.99
N GLN A 14 -26.14 17.62 -28.71
CA GLN A 14 -25.71 18.45 -29.88
C GLN A 14 -24.19 18.16 -30.06
N THR A 15 -23.61 17.68 -31.16
CA THR A 15 -23.71 18.00 -32.61
C THR A 15 -23.42 19.46 -32.93
N GLU A 16 -22.14 19.78 -33.20
CA GLU A 16 -21.69 20.66 -34.30
C GLU A 16 -20.17 20.95 -34.18
N ALA A 17 -19.37 20.41 -35.12
CA ALA A 17 -18.21 21.06 -35.73
C ALA A 17 -17.51 20.09 -36.70
N SER A 18 -18.17 19.82 -37.83
CA SER A 18 -17.53 19.38 -39.06
C SER A 18 -17.56 20.55 -40.03
N ALA A 19 -16.40 21.08 -40.41
CA ALA A 19 -16.08 21.55 -41.77
C ALA A 19 -14.90 22.53 -41.74
N ALA A 20 -13.73 22.10 -42.22
CA ALA A 20 -12.85 22.90 -43.08
C ALA A 20 -11.67 22.04 -43.54
N ALA A 21 -11.96 21.04 -44.37
CA ALA A 21 -10.96 20.40 -45.21
C ALA A 21 -11.10 20.97 -46.62
N THR A 22 -10.37 22.03 -46.93
CA THR A 22 -10.16 22.51 -48.30
C THR A 22 -8.72 22.94 -48.49
N VAL A 23 -7.95 22.05 -49.13
CA VAL A 23 -7.00 22.34 -50.23
C VAL A 23 -6.14 23.60 -50.09
N GLU A 24 -4.87 23.43 -49.70
CA GLU A 24 -3.78 24.14 -50.37
C GLU A 24 -2.57 23.20 -50.56
N ALA A 25 -2.60 22.47 -51.69
CA ALA A 25 -1.42 21.85 -52.24
C ALA A 25 -0.49 22.95 -52.75
N LYS A 26 0.49 23.36 -51.94
CA LYS A 26 1.57 24.25 -52.37
C LYS A 26 2.92 23.64 -52.06
N SER A 27 3.42 22.95 -53.09
CA SER A 27 4.82 22.86 -53.49
C SER A 27 5.75 23.83 -52.73
N LEU A 28 6.39 23.34 -51.68
CA LEU A 28 7.58 23.93 -51.09
C LEU A 28 8.65 22.85 -50.97
N ARG A 29 9.42 22.75 -52.05
CA ARG A 29 10.89 22.65 -52.09
C ARG A 29 11.50 21.79 -50.98
N SER A 30 11.93 20.60 -51.38
CA SER A 30 13.15 19.90 -50.92
C SER A 30 14.01 20.72 -49.95
N ALA A 31 13.67 20.64 -48.67
CA ALA A 31 14.58 21.08 -47.62
C ALA A 31 15.73 20.07 -47.57
N PRO A 32 16.99 20.53 -47.60
CA PRO A 32 18.13 19.64 -47.52
C PRO A 32 18.02 18.85 -46.22
N LEU A 33 18.04 17.52 -46.36
CA LEU A 33 18.39 16.53 -45.35
C LEU A 33 19.06 17.24 -44.18
N LEU A 34 18.33 17.38 -43.07
CA LEU A 34 18.91 17.69 -41.78
C LEU A 34 20.05 16.70 -41.63
N LYS A 35 21.27 17.17 -41.89
CA LYS A 35 22.50 16.55 -41.43
C LYS A 35 22.17 16.18 -40.01
N GLN A 36 22.04 14.88 -39.75
CA GLN A 36 22.00 14.32 -38.42
C GLN A 36 23.18 14.95 -37.70
N GLY A 37 22.88 16.02 -36.99
CA GLY A 37 23.83 16.74 -36.19
C GLY A 37 24.35 15.69 -35.24
N ARG A 38 25.65 15.46 -35.32
CA ARG A 38 26.40 14.66 -34.37
C ARG A 38 26.09 15.20 -32.97
N PHE A 39 25.05 14.68 -32.33
CA PHE A 39 24.76 14.90 -30.91
C PHE A 39 25.72 14.10 -30.02
N ILE A 40 26.67 13.38 -30.61
CA ILE A 40 27.69 12.63 -29.90
C ILE A 40 29.02 13.38 -30.07
N SER A 41 29.32 14.24 -29.10
CA SER A 41 30.67 14.77 -28.90
C SER A 41 31.57 13.62 -28.44
N PRO A 42 32.76 13.40 -29.04
CA PRO A 42 33.58 12.22 -28.82
C PRO A 42 34.49 12.29 -27.57
N LYS A 43 34.17 13.12 -26.58
CA LYS A 43 34.80 13.04 -25.26
C LYS A 43 33.83 12.38 -24.30
N ASN A 44 34.00 11.07 -24.14
CA ASN A 44 33.46 10.31 -23.02
C ASN A 44 34.13 10.83 -21.74
N ASP A 45 33.64 11.95 -21.22
CA ASP A 45 33.97 12.38 -19.86
C ASP A 45 33.23 11.42 -18.92
N GLN A 46 33.83 10.23 -18.74
CA GLN A 46 33.36 9.29 -17.76
C GLN A 46 33.43 9.96 -16.38
N PRO A 47 32.38 9.85 -15.56
CA PRO A 47 32.42 10.39 -14.22
C PRO A 47 33.59 9.75 -13.46
N THR A 48 34.34 10.59 -12.75
CA THR A 48 35.37 10.11 -11.83
C THR A 48 34.73 9.24 -10.74
N LEU A 49 35.54 8.45 -10.01
CA LEU A 49 35.05 7.68 -8.86
C LEU A 49 34.24 8.56 -7.88
N LEU A 50 34.70 9.79 -7.65
CA LEU A 50 34.00 10.77 -6.83
C LEU A 50 32.64 11.15 -7.44
N GLY A 51 32.57 11.35 -8.76
CA GLY A 51 31.32 11.59 -9.48
C GLY A 51 30.32 10.45 -9.32
N HIS A 52 30.77 9.19 -9.36
CA HIS A 52 29.94 8.02 -9.11
C HIS A 52 29.32 7.99 -7.72
N ILE A 53 30.13 8.30 -6.70
CA ILE A 53 29.68 8.35 -5.31
C ILE A 53 28.64 9.46 -5.12
N VAL A 54 28.90 10.65 -5.67
CA VAL A 54 27.99 11.79 -5.57
C VAL A 54 26.64 11.49 -6.24
N ILE A 55 26.64 10.91 -7.44
CA ILE A 55 25.42 10.55 -8.17
C ILE A 55 24.63 9.47 -7.41
N SER A 56 25.30 8.43 -6.92
CA SER A 56 24.60 7.34 -6.22
C SER A 56 24.02 7.82 -4.89
N THR A 57 24.77 8.64 -4.16
CA THR A 57 24.32 9.24 -2.89
C THR A 57 23.13 10.17 -3.12
N SER A 58 23.16 11.02 -4.15
CA SER A 58 22.05 11.92 -4.44
C SER A 58 20.78 11.17 -4.85
N LEU A 59 20.89 10.07 -5.61
CA LEU A 59 19.77 9.20 -5.94
C LEU A 59 19.16 8.54 -4.70
N ILE A 60 20.00 7.98 -3.83
CA ILE A 60 19.53 7.35 -2.58
C ILE A 60 18.83 8.39 -1.69
N LEU A 61 19.40 9.59 -1.54
CA LEU A 61 18.77 10.67 -0.79
C LEU A 61 17.42 11.09 -1.41
N GLY A 62 17.33 11.15 -2.74
CA GLY A 62 16.08 11.41 -3.44
C GLY A 62 15.02 10.36 -3.15
N ILE A 63 15.38 9.07 -3.22
CA ILE A 63 14.52 7.93 -2.89
C ILE A 63 14.03 8.01 -1.43
N CYS A 64 14.94 8.28 -0.49
CA CYS A 64 14.60 8.43 0.94
C CYS A 64 13.66 9.63 1.17
N LEU A 65 13.91 10.76 0.50
CA LEU A 65 13.06 11.94 0.60
C LEU A 65 11.66 11.67 0.01
N SER A 66 11.57 11.05 -1.16
CA SER A 66 10.29 10.65 -1.77
C SER A 66 9.50 9.73 -0.84
N TYR A 67 10.16 8.74 -0.24
CA TYR A 67 9.54 7.86 0.75
C TYR A 67 9.02 8.64 1.97
N ALA A 68 9.83 9.54 2.54
CA ALA A 68 9.44 10.33 3.70
C ALA A 68 8.23 11.25 3.40
N LEU A 69 8.21 11.89 2.23
CA LEU A 69 7.10 12.72 1.80
C LEU A 69 5.81 11.91 1.60
N MET A 70 5.90 10.74 0.96
CA MET A 70 4.74 9.86 0.81
C MET A 70 4.24 9.35 2.16
N PHE A 71 5.14 9.00 3.08
CA PHE A 71 4.78 8.56 4.42
C PHE A 71 4.08 9.65 5.22
N TRP A 72 4.58 10.89 5.14
CA TRP A 72 3.95 12.05 5.77
C TRP A 72 2.57 12.33 5.18
N PHE A 73 2.44 12.39 3.85
CA PHE A 73 1.17 12.63 3.16
C PHE A 73 0.12 11.54 3.46
N ALA A 74 0.54 10.27 3.45
CA ALA A 74 -0.36 9.18 3.79
C ALA A 74 -0.76 9.20 5.28
N GLY A 75 0.12 9.68 6.16
CA GLY A 75 -0.19 9.89 7.58
C GLY A 75 -1.30 10.92 7.78
N THR A 76 -1.23 12.06 7.12
CA THR A 76 -2.29 13.10 7.25
C THR A 76 -3.64 12.60 6.75
N LYS A 77 -3.66 11.79 5.69
CA LYS A 77 -4.88 11.16 5.17
C LYS A 77 -5.43 10.05 6.04
N GLN A 78 -4.56 9.29 6.69
CA GLN A 78 -4.97 8.29 7.68
C GLN A 78 -5.67 8.96 8.88
N ASP A 79 -5.10 10.04 9.41
CA ASP A 79 -5.66 10.76 10.56
C ASP A 79 -7.02 11.39 10.21
N GLU A 80 -7.14 12.01 9.03
CA GLU A 80 -8.39 12.54 8.51
C GLU A 80 -9.47 11.46 8.47
N TRP A 81 -9.15 10.28 7.90
CA TRP A 81 -10.10 9.18 7.76
C TRP A 81 -10.53 8.56 9.11
N LEU A 82 -9.60 8.40 10.05
CA LEU A 82 -9.89 7.78 11.36
C LEU A 82 -10.61 8.74 12.32
N SER A 83 -10.46 10.05 12.15
CA SER A 83 -11.05 11.06 13.06
C SER A 83 -12.57 11.19 12.99
N VAL A 84 -13.21 10.80 11.87
CA VAL A 84 -14.64 11.01 11.61
C VAL A 84 -15.55 10.22 12.57
N THR A 85 -15.05 9.16 13.21
CA THR A 85 -15.89 8.19 13.94
C THR A 85 -16.06 8.51 15.43
N SER A 86 -15.22 9.35 16.05
CA SER A 86 -15.10 9.43 17.52
C SER A 86 -16.08 10.39 18.22
N SER A 87 -16.51 11.47 17.57
CA SER A 87 -17.18 12.58 18.26
C SER A 87 -18.68 12.42 18.49
N LEU A 88 -19.37 11.59 17.68
CA LEU A 88 -20.82 11.40 17.77
C LEU A 88 -21.24 10.36 18.84
N GLU A 89 -20.28 9.62 19.39
CA GLU A 89 -20.55 8.40 20.14
C GLU A 89 -20.64 8.62 21.64
N GLU A 90 -19.84 9.51 22.21
CA GLU A 90 -19.70 9.66 23.66
C GLU A 90 -21.01 10.07 24.35
N LYS A 91 -21.73 11.04 23.79
CA LYS A 91 -23.01 11.51 24.36
C LYS A 91 -24.11 10.45 24.28
N ALA A 92 -24.18 9.72 23.17
CA ALA A 92 -25.16 8.66 22.97
C ALA A 92 -24.91 7.49 23.93
N VAL A 93 -23.64 7.10 24.08
CA VAL A 93 -23.16 6.08 25.01
C VAL A 93 -23.53 6.43 26.46
N ASN A 94 -23.17 7.63 26.92
CA ASN A 94 -23.45 8.07 28.29
C ASN A 94 -24.95 8.08 28.62
N THR A 95 -25.78 8.49 27.66
CA THR A 95 -27.24 8.51 27.81
C THR A 95 -27.80 7.09 27.89
N ALA A 96 -27.36 6.18 27.02
CA ALA A 96 -27.79 4.78 27.03
C ALA A 96 -27.40 4.08 28.36
N ILE A 97 -26.16 4.27 28.79
CA ILE A 97 -25.62 3.75 30.06
C ILE A 97 -26.40 4.25 31.28
N ALA A 98 -26.82 5.53 31.29
CA ALA A 98 -27.59 6.10 32.39
C ALA A 98 -28.96 5.42 32.57
N ASN A 99 -29.59 5.00 31.47
CA ASN A 99 -30.95 4.46 31.45
C ASN A 99 -31.05 2.94 31.63
N LEU A 100 -29.92 2.22 31.70
CA LEU A 100 -29.89 0.77 31.88
C LEU A 100 -30.41 0.34 33.27
N PRO A 101 -31.45 -0.52 33.35
CA PRO A 101 -31.99 -1.02 34.62
C PRO A 101 -31.14 -2.20 35.16
N THR A 102 -29.86 -1.95 35.43
CA THR A 102 -28.87 -2.98 35.83
C THR A 102 -28.24 -2.69 37.18
N LYS A 103 -27.69 -3.72 37.85
CA LYS A 103 -26.95 -3.52 39.11
C LYS A 103 -25.69 -2.67 38.87
N PRO A 104 -25.20 -1.91 39.86
CA PRO A 104 -24.00 -1.10 39.70
C PRO A 104 -22.76 -1.88 39.24
N ALA A 105 -22.58 -3.12 39.73
CA ALA A 105 -21.47 -3.98 39.32
C ALA A 105 -21.58 -4.45 37.86
N GLU A 106 -22.79 -4.80 37.41
CA GLU A 106 -23.05 -5.20 36.02
C GLU A 106 -22.81 -4.02 35.07
N LYS A 107 -23.29 -2.83 35.45
CA LYS A 107 -23.06 -1.59 34.73
C LYS A 107 -21.57 -1.27 34.58
N ALA A 108 -20.81 -1.37 35.68
CA ALA A 108 -19.37 -1.14 35.66
C ALA A 108 -18.65 -2.12 34.72
N ARG A 109 -19.05 -3.41 34.72
CA ARG A 109 -18.47 -4.41 33.82
C ARG A 109 -18.80 -4.16 32.35
N LEU A 110 -20.03 -3.73 32.04
CA LEU A 110 -20.42 -3.37 30.67
C LEU A 110 -19.62 -2.15 30.17
N ILE A 111 -19.38 -1.15 31.02
CA ILE A 111 -18.54 0.00 30.66
C ILE A 111 -17.10 -0.47 30.35
N ASP A 112 -16.50 -1.27 31.23
CA ASP A 112 -15.15 -1.82 31.04
C ASP A 112 -15.03 -2.63 29.74
N GLN A 113 -15.99 -3.51 29.45
CA GLN A 113 -16.03 -4.25 28.19
C GLN A 113 -16.16 -3.33 26.96
N PHE A 114 -16.97 -2.26 27.04
CA PHE A 114 -17.13 -1.30 25.96
C PHE A 114 -15.84 -0.53 25.69
N ASP A 115 -15.17 -0.05 26.74
CA ASP A 115 -13.90 0.66 26.63
C ASP A 115 -12.82 -0.24 26.03
N GLN A 116 -12.77 -1.51 26.45
CA GLN A 116 -11.89 -2.50 25.82
C GLN A 116 -12.20 -2.70 24.34
N ILE A 117 -13.47 -2.78 23.94
CA ILE A 117 -13.85 -2.89 22.53
C ILE A 117 -13.38 -1.66 21.75
N GLN A 118 -13.60 -0.46 22.27
CA GLN A 118 -13.19 0.79 21.62
C GLN A 118 -11.66 0.89 21.46
N ASP A 119 -10.90 0.55 22.51
CA ASP A 119 -9.43 0.50 22.43
C ASP A 119 -8.96 -0.48 21.34
N ARG A 120 -9.60 -1.66 21.25
CA ARG A 120 -9.26 -2.66 20.22
C ARG A 120 -9.62 -2.20 18.81
N ILE A 121 -10.76 -1.53 18.62
CA ILE A 121 -11.15 -0.91 17.34
C ILE A 121 -10.09 0.10 16.91
N GLN A 122 -9.70 1.01 17.81
CA GLN A 122 -8.68 2.03 17.52
C GLN A 122 -7.33 1.39 17.19
N LYS A 123 -6.90 0.40 17.97
CA LYS A 123 -5.63 -0.29 17.77
C LYS A 123 -5.58 -1.05 16.45
N HIS A 124 -6.60 -1.87 16.13
CA HIS A 124 -6.65 -2.59 14.85
C HIS A 124 -6.83 -1.65 13.66
N GLY A 125 -7.61 -0.58 13.80
CA GLY A 125 -7.73 0.47 12.78
C GLY A 125 -6.39 1.16 12.50
N SER A 126 -5.62 1.48 13.54
CA SER A 126 -4.28 2.08 13.43
C SER A 126 -3.27 1.13 12.78
N VAL A 127 -3.24 -0.14 13.19
CA VAL A 127 -2.37 -1.17 12.60
C VAL A 127 -2.73 -1.42 11.14
N MET A 128 -4.02 -1.54 10.81
CA MET A 128 -4.51 -1.65 9.43
C MET A 128 -4.07 -0.45 8.59
N GLY A 129 -4.27 0.78 9.10
CA GLY A 129 -3.85 2.01 8.43
C GLY A 129 -2.34 2.08 8.19
N PHE A 130 -1.54 1.63 9.17
CA PHE A 130 -0.08 1.53 9.03
C PHE A 130 0.33 0.60 7.89
N PHE A 131 -0.18 -0.64 7.87
CA PHE A 131 0.17 -1.60 6.82
C PHE A 131 -0.34 -1.17 5.44
N TYR A 132 -1.55 -0.61 5.38
CA TYR A 132 -2.10 -0.07 4.14
C TYR A 132 -1.20 1.03 3.57
N LYS A 133 -0.84 2.03 4.40
CA LYS A 133 0.11 3.07 4.01
C LYS A 133 1.43 2.48 3.51
N GLN A 134 2.03 1.58 4.28
CA GLN A 134 3.31 0.98 3.92
C GLN A 134 3.25 0.21 2.59
N TYR A 135 2.15 -0.50 2.35
CA TYR A 135 1.90 -1.24 1.13
C TYR A 135 1.83 -0.34 -0.10
N TYR A 136 1.03 0.72 -0.06
CA TYR A 136 0.91 1.64 -1.20
C TYR A 136 2.17 2.45 -1.46
N ILE A 137 2.91 2.82 -0.41
CA ILE A 137 4.23 3.46 -0.58
C ILE A 137 5.19 2.49 -1.27
N SER A 138 5.29 1.25 -0.79
CA SER A 138 6.17 0.23 -1.37
C SER A 138 5.82 -0.04 -2.84
N LEU A 139 4.52 -0.18 -3.14
CA LEU A 139 4.02 -0.34 -4.51
C LEU A 139 4.37 0.87 -5.40
N SER A 140 4.23 2.09 -4.88
CA SER A 140 4.58 3.32 -5.61
C SER A 140 6.08 3.39 -5.91
N MET A 141 6.93 3.00 -4.94
CA MET A 141 8.39 2.96 -5.11
C MET A 141 8.81 1.89 -6.13
N ILE A 142 8.15 0.72 -6.13
CA ILE A 142 8.36 -0.34 -7.13
C ILE A 142 7.98 0.16 -8.53
N CYS A 143 6.80 0.78 -8.69
CA CYS A 143 6.35 1.32 -9.97
C CYS A 143 7.30 2.42 -10.48
N GLY A 144 7.65 3.39 -9.62
CA GLY A 144 8.60 4.45 -9.99
C GLY A 144 9.98 3.92 -10.36
N GLY A 145 10.53 3.02 -9.53
CA GLY A 145 11.83 2.40 -9.76
C GLY A 145 11.87 1.56 -11.05
N SER A 146 10.82 0.78 -11.32
CA SER A 146 10.75 -0.09 -12.50
C SER A 146 10.67 0.68 -13.81
N VAL A 147 9.95 1.81 -13.85
CA VAL A 147 9.91 2.69 -15.02
C VAL A 147 11.29 3.27 -15.31
N ILE A 148 11.97 3.80 -14.28
CA ILE A 148 13.32 4.38 -14.41
C ILE A 148 14.31 3.29 -14.87
N ALA A 149 14.28 2.12 -14.24
CA ALA A 149 15.15 0.99 -14.58
C ALA A 149 14.93 0.54 -16.04
N SER A 150 13.68 0.43 -16.48
CA SER A 150 13.34 0.01 -17.85
C SER A 150 13.85 0.99 -18.91
N ILE A 151 13.71 2.30 -18.65
CA ILE A 151 14.24 3.33 -19.55
C ILE A 151 15.78 3.23 -19.62
N CYS A 152 16.45 3.09 -18.49
CA CYS A 152 17.91 2.95 -18.46
C CYS A 152 18.35 1.68 -19.21
N LEU A 153 17.69 0.55 -18.96
CA LEU A 153 17.98 -0.71 -19.60
C LEU A 153 17.81 -0.65 -21.13
N PHE A 154 16.79 0.07 -21.62
CA PHE A 154 16.60 0.29 -23.06
C PHE A 154 17.80 1.02 -23.70
N PHE A 155 18.28 2.10 -23.07
CA PHE A 155 19.44 2.85 -23.56
C PHE A 155 20.76 2.06 -23.46
N ILE A 156 20.93 1.30 -22.37
CA ILE A 156 22.07 0.38 -22.20
C ILE A 156 22.05 -0.69 -23.29
N SER A 157 20.89 -1.29 -23.57
CA SER A 157 20.72 -2.33 -24.60
C SER A 157 21.03 -1.79 -26.00
N LYS A 158 20.63 -0.55 -26.29
CA LYS A 158 20.89 0.09 -27.58
C LYS A 158 22.37 0.44 -27.80
N SER A 159 23.06 0.90 -26.75
CA SER A 159 24.43 1.42 -26.86
C SER A 159 25.50 0.35 -26.59
N GLY A 160 25.13 -0.70 -25.86
CA GLY A 160 26.04 -1.68 -25.29
C GLY A 160 26.59 -1.22 -23.93
N TRP A 161 26.85 -2.19 -23.04
CA TRP A 161 27.35 -1.95 -21.67
C TRP A 161 28.69 -1.22 -21.62
N GLU A 162 29.58 -1.46 -22.59
CA GLU A 162 30.93 -0.85 -22.61
C GLU A 162 30.93 0.61 -23.06
N ARG A 163 29.93 1.03 -23.84
CA ARG A 163 29.92 2.34 -24.50
C ARG A 163 29.00 3.34 -23.82
N VAL A 164 28.09 2.86 -22.97
CA VAL A 164 27.11 3.70 -22.27
C VAL A 164 27.77 4.49 -21.14
N ASN A 165 27.21 5.66 -20.82
CA ASN A 165 27.71 6.47 -19.71
C ASN A 165 27.53 5.69 -18.38
N ASN A 166 28.61 5.55 -17.60
CA ASN A 166 28.59 4.86 -16.32
C ASN A 166 27.57 5.45 -15.32
N ALA A 167 27.21 6.74 -15.44
CA ALA A 167 26.13 7.35 -14.65
C ALA A 167 24.77 6.66 -14.90
N LEU A 168 24.48 6.27 -16.14
CA LEU A 168 23.24 5.57 -16.51
C LEU A 168 23.20 4.16 -15.91
N ILE A 169 24.35 3.48 -15.89
CA ILE A 169 24.50 2.18 -15.23
C ILE A 169 24.22 2.32 -13.73
N ASN A 170 24.75 3.35 -13.07
CA ASN A 170 24.47 3.59 -11.65
C ASN A 170 22.99 3.84 -11.38
N ILE A 171 22.31 4.66 -12.19
CA ILE A 171 20.88 4.89 -12.06
C ILE A 171 20.11 3.58 -12.22
N PHE A 172 20.46 2.76 -13.21
CA PHE A 172 19.86 1.44 -13.44
C PHE A 172 20.03 0.52 -12.22
N ILE A 173 21.23 0.44 -11.66
CA ILE A 173 21.52 -0.42 -10.49
C ILE A 173 20.73 0.07 -9.27
N VAL A 174 20.78 1.36 -8.94
CA VAL A 174 20.08 1.92 -7.77
C VAL A 174 18.56 1.75 -7.90
N SER A 175 17.99 2.02 -9.07
CA SER A 175 16.55 1.84 -9.31
C SER A 175 16.12 0.37 -9.25
N SER A 176 16.91 -0.55 -9.79
CA SER A 176 16.63 -1.99 -9.71
C SER A 176 16.73 -2.51 -8.27
N SER A 177 17.76 -2.09 -7.51
CA SER A 177 17.90 -2.41 -6.09
C SER A 177 16.73 -1.86 -5.26
N THR A 178 16.21 -0.69 -5.62
CA THR A 178 15.02 -0.10 -5.00
C THR A 178 13.79 -0.97 -5.21
N VAL A 179 13.55 -1.44 -6.45
CA VAL A 179 12.45 -2.36 -6.77
C VAL A 179 12.55 -3.64 -5.95
N ILE A 180 13.74 -4.25 -5.88
CA ILE A 180 13.97 -5.48 -5.12
C ILE A 180 13.74 -5.24 -3.62
N LEU A 181 14.30 -4.17 -3.06
CA LEU A 181 14.19 -3.83 -1.64
C LEU A 181 12.72 -3.67 -1.22
N TYR A 182 11.97 -2.80 -1.90
CA TYR A 182 10.58 -2.54 -1.52
C TYR A 182 9.66 -3.74 -1.83
N GLY A 183 9.96 -4.52 -2.87
CA GLY A 183 9.28 -5.79 -3.12
C GLY A 183 9.45 -6.78 -1.97
N ASN A 184 10.69 -6.95 -1.50
CA ASN A 184 10.99 -7.85 -0.38
C ASN A 184 10.40 -7.36 0.94
N ILE A 185 10.40 -6.05 1.21
CA ILE A 185 9.75 -5.48 2.41
C ILE A 185 8.26 -5.85 2.42
N SER A 186 7.56 -5.73 1.29
CA SER A 186 6.13 -6.09 1.22
C SER A 186 5.88 -7.58 1.48
N LEU A 187 6.78 -8.45 1.01
CA LEU A 187 6.69 -9.90 1.21
C LEU A 187 7.02 -10.33 2.65
N VAL A 188 8.14 -9.88 3.21
CA VAL A 188 8.62 -10.23 4.57
C VAL A 188 7.59 -9.83 5.62
N PHE A 189 7.00 -8.65 5.49
CA PHE A 189 5.98 -8.17 6.41
C PHE A 189 4.56 -8.59 6.02
N LYS A 190 4.39 -9.50 5.05
CA LYS A 190 3.10 -10.06 4.62
C LYS A 190 1.98 -9.02 4.59
N GLN A 191 2.27 -7.85 4.00
CA GLN A 191 1.49 -6.63 4.24
C GLN A 191 0.01 -6.81 3.88
N GLU A 192 -0.27 -7.50 2.78
CA GLU A 192 -1.65 -7.78 2.34
C GLU A 192 -2.41 -8.69 3.32
N GLU A 193 -1.77 -9.73 3.85
CA GLU A 193 -2.36 -10.62 4.86
C GLU A 193 -2.64 -9.85 6.15
N ASN A 194 -1.67 -9.04 6.59
CA ASN A 194 -1.81 -8.18 7.77
C ASN A 194 -2.95 -7.15 7.63
N ILE A 195 -3.13 -6.56 6.45
CA ILE A 195 -4.26 -5.67 6.15
C ILE A 195 -5.57 -6.46 6.28
N LYS A 196 -5.70 -7.60 5.60
CA LYS A 196 -6.93 -8.42 5.59
C LYS A 196 -7.30 -8.91 7.00
N ASP A 197 -6.32 -9.38 7.76
CA ASP A 197 -6.52 -9.87 9.12
C ASP A 197 -6.92 -8.78 10.10
N ASN A 198 -6.24 -7.63 10.07
CA ASN A 198 -6.58 -6.51 10.96
C ASN A 198 -7.90 -5.86 10.55
N GLN A 199 -8.24 -5.85 9.26
CA GLN A 199 -9.56 -5.42 8.78
C GLN A 199 -10.67 -6.34 9.31
N ALA A 200 -10.49 -7.66 9.24
CA ALA A 200 -11.47 -8.61 9.75
C ALA A 200 -11.67 -8.47 11.26
N LEU A 201 -10.59 -8.28 12.03
CA LEU A 201 -10.67 -8.01 13.47
C LEU A 201 -11.34 -6.68 13.77
N TYR A 202 -10.97 -5.61 13.06
CA TYR A 202 -11.60 -4.29 13.18
C TYR A 202 -13.12 -4.37 12.98
N LEU A 203 -13.57 -5.01 11.90
CA LEU A 203 -15.00 -5.19 11.62
C LEU A 203 -15.70 -6.06 12.66
N SER A 204 -15.02 -7.08 13.19
CA SER A 204 -15.57 -7.95 14.24
C SER A 204 -15.78 -7.20 15.55
N TYR A 205 -14.80 -6.38 15.97
CA TYR A 205 -14.95 -5.52 17.15
C TYR A 205 -15.98 -4.43 16.94
N PHE A 206 -16.05 -3.83 15.73
CA PHE A 206 -17.08 -2.85 15.40
C PHE A 206 -18.49 -3.44 15.45
N ALA A 207 -18.68 -4.66 14.96
CA ALA A 207 -19.93 -5.39 15.08
C ALA A 207 -20.28 -5.66 16.56
N LEU A 208 -19.30 -6.11 17.36
CA LEU A 208 -19.47 -6.36 18.79
C LEU A 208 -19.86 -5.09 19.56
N ARG A 209 -19.29 -3.95 19.17
CA ARG A 209 -19.65 -2.64 19.69
C ARG A 209 -21.11 -2.28 19.37
N ASN A 210 -21.54 -2.47 18.12
CA ASN A 210 -22.91 -2.18 17.72
C ASN A 210 -23.92 -3.10 18.42
N GLU A 211 -23.56 -4.36 18.64
CA GLU A 211 -24.36 -5.29 19.42
C GLU A 211 -24.51 -4.81 20.87
N MET A 212 -23.42 -4.34 21.49
CA MET A 212 -23.45 -3.77 22.84
C MET A 212 -24.31 -2.51 22.95
N LEU A 213 -24.18 -1.59 21.98
CA LEU A 213 -25.02 -0.39 21.90
C LEU A 213 -26.49 -0.73 21.69
N SER A 214 -26.78 -1.72 20.85
CA SER A 214 -28.14 -2.23 20.63
C SER A 214 -28.70 -2.81 21.91
N TYR A 215 -27.93 -3.64 22.61
CA TYR A 215 -28.31 -4.20 23.91
C TYR A 215 -28.59 -3.11 24.95
N TRP A 216 -27.77 -2.07 25.02
CA TRP A 216 -28.01 -0.94 25.93
C TRP A 216 -29.33 -0.21 25.63
N ALA A 217 -29.70 -0.10 24.35
CA ALA A 217 -30.94 0.54 23.93
C ALA A 217 -32.19 -0.33 24.10
N THR A 218 -32.12 -1.63 23.78
CA THR A 218 -33.30 -2.52 23.67
C THR A 218 -33.36 -3.61 24.72
N GLN A 219 -32.25 -3.89 25.42
CA GLN A 219 -32.07 -5.05 26.29
C GLN A 219 -32.23 -6.41 25.58
N GLN A 220 -32.19 -6.42 24.24
CA GLN A 220 -32.27 -7.60 23.38
C GLN A 220 -30.93 -7.83 22.68
N VAL A 221 -30.65 -9.10 22.35
CA VAL A 221 -29.50 -9.48 21.51
C VAL A 221 -29.94 -9.58 20.05
N SER A 222 -29.01 -9.42 19.11
CA SER A 222 -29.31 -9.40 17.67
C SER A 222 -29.96 -10.69 17.14
N THR A 223 -29.92 -11.79 17.90
CA THR A 223 -30.43 -13.13 17.54
C THR A 223 -31.84 -13.45 18.03
N GLY A 224 -32.59 -12.52 18.64
CA GLY A 224 -34.01 -12.75 18.96
C GLY A 224 -34.69 -11.66 19.80
N ASP A 225 -36.02 -11.70 19.85
CA ASP A 225 -36.87 -10.68 20.51
C ASP A 225 -36.94 -10.80 22.04
N THR A 226 -36.21 -11.73 22.65
CA THR A 226 -36.26 -11.94 24.10
C THR A 226 -35.32 -11.00 24.84
N ILE A 227 -35.84 -10.29 25.85
CA ILE A 227 -35.03 -9.49 26.78
C ILE A 227 -34.02 -10.42 27.48
N VAL A 228 -32.74 -10.10 27.36
CA VAL A 228 -31.65 -10.88 27.97
C VAL A 228 -31.18 -10.20 29.25
N PRO A 229 -31.12 -10.91 30.40
CA PRO A 229 -30.54 -10.36 31.62
C PRO A 229 -29.08 -9.95 31.43
N ALA A 230 -28.69 -8.80 32.01
CA ALA A 230 -27.34 -8.24 31.86
C ALA A 230 -26.21 -9.22 32.20
N ALA A 231 -26.36 -10.02 33.26
CA ALA A 231 -25.37 -11.04 33.62
C ALA A 231 -25.11 -12.06 32.49
N LYS A 232 -26.15 -12.49 31.77
CA LYS A 232 -25.99 -13.42 30.64
C LYS A 232 -25.31 -12.74 29.45
N PHE A 233 -25.69 -11.49 29.18
CA PHE A 233 -25.06 -10.70 28.12
C PHE A 233 -23.58 -10.44 28.41
N ILE A 234 -23.21 -10.11 29.65
CA ILE A 234 -21.81 -9.92 30.07
C ILE A 234 -20.97 -11.17 29.78
N HIS A 235 -21.45 -12.36 30.15
CA HIS A 235 -20.73 -13.62 29.88
C HIS A 235 -20.62 -13.92 28.39
N TYR A 236 -21.65 -13.60 27.60
CA TYR A 236 -21.60 -13.70 26.15
C TYR A 236 -20.51 -12.78 25.59
N MET A 237 -20.47 -11.51 26.01
CA MET A 237 -19.46 -10.54 25.60
C MET A 237 -18.05 -10.96 26.00
N ASP A 238 -17.86 -11.50 27.21
CA ASP A 238 -16.58 -12.05 27.66
C ASP A 238 -16.09 -13.18 26.73
N GLY A 239 -16.97 -14.10 26.35
CA GLY A 239 -16.64 -15.17 25.40
C GLY A 239 -16.23 -14.63 24.03
N ARG A 240 -16.98 -13.66 23.49
CA ARG A 240 -16.65 -13.03 22.19
C ARG A 240 -15.34 -12.25 22.24
N LEU A 241 -15.08 -11.52 23.33
CA LEU A 241 -13.82 -10.81 23.55
C LEU A 241 -12.63 -11.78 23.64
N GLN A 242 -12.81 -12.92 24.32
CA GLN A 242 -11.79 -13.95 24.41
C GLN A 242 -11.49 -14.57 23.04
N GLU A 243 -12.51 -14.88 22.24
CA GLU A 243 -12.35 -15.41 20.88
C GLU A 243 -11.58 -14.44 19.96
N LEU A 244 -11.84 -13.13 20.08
CA LEU A 244 -11.23 -12.09 19.26
C LEU A 244 -9.85 -11.62 19.76
N SER A 245 -9.40 -12.06 20.94
CA SER A 245 -8.18 -11.57 21.60
C SER A 245 -6.84 -11.89 20.90
N GLN A 246 -6.89 -12.52 19.72
CA GLN A 246 -5.70 -12.94 18.97
C GLN A 246 -4.97 -11.75 18.31
N ILE A 247 -3.66 -11.71 18.49
CA ILE A 247 -2.79 -10.77 17.77
C ILE A 247 -2.47 -11.39 16.41
N ARG A 248 -3.00 -10.80 15.33
CA ARG A 248 -2.67 -11.20 13.95
C ARG A 248 -1.62 -10.27 13.38
N LEU A 249 -0.37 -10.70 13.49
CA LEU A 249 0.78 -10.11 12.83
C LEU A 249 1.55 -11.22 12.11
N GLY A 250 1.37 -11.28 10.80
CA GLY A 250 2.16 -12.12 9.91
C GLY A 250 3.56 -11.53 9.73
N PHE A 251 4.57 -12.35 9.97
CA PHE A 251 5.96 -12.04 9.65
C PHE A 251 6.59 -13.30 9.05
N ASP A 252 7.10 -13.19 7.83
CA ASP A 252 7.80 -14.27 7.18
C ASP A 252 9.31 -14.05 7.28
N ALA A 253 9.91 -14.58 8.34
CA ALA A 253 11.35 -14.55 8.53
C ALA A 253 12.10 -15.36 7.46
N THR A 254 11.44 -16.36 6.85
CA THR A 254 12.05 -17.23 5.85
C THR A 254 12.11 -16.59 4.47
N GLY A 255 11.28 -15.58 4.22
CA GLY A 255 11.34 -14.71 3.05
C GLY A 255 12.59 -13.82 3.00
N ILE A 256 13.29 -13.64 4.13
CA ILE A 256 14.65 -13.11 4.13
C ILE A 256 15.54 -14.24 3.62
N THR A 257 15.72 -14.33 2.30
CA THR A 257 16.66 -15.29 1.74
C THR A 257 18.00 -15.05 2.41
N ASP A 258 18.59 -16.10 3.00
CA ASP A 258 19.92 -15.97 3.59
C ASP A 258 20.85 -15.46 2.49
N LEU A 259 21.25 -14.19 2.60
CA LEU A 259 22.15 -13.53 1.66
C LEU A 259 23.43 -14.34 1.50
N GLY A 260 23.82 -15.09 2.55
CA GLY A 260 24.92 -16.03 2.49
C GLY A 260 24.71 -17.18 1.51
N ASP A 261 23.50 -17.72 1.40
CA ASP A 261 23.21 -18.83 0.49
C ASP A 261 23.04 -18.37 -0.96
N GLN A 262 22.50 -17.17 -1.19
CA GLN A 262 22.49 -16.55 -2.53
C GLN A 262 23.91 -16.19 -2.99
N MET A 263 24.77 -15.64 -2.12
CA MET A 263 26.16 -15.36 -2.45
C MET A 263 26.95 -16.64 -2.74
N LYS A 264 26.76 -17.72 -1.97
CA LYS A 264 27.38 -19.02 -2.25
C LYS A 264 26.95 -19.61 -3.61
N GLN A 265 25.69 -19.42 -4.00
CA GLN A 265 25.23 -19.86 -5.32
C GLN A 265 25.86 -19.04 -6.46
N LEU A 266 26.03 -17.73 -6.26
CA LEU A 266 26.72 -16.86 -7.23
C LEU A 266 28.21 -17.21 -7.34
N ASP A 267 28.91 -17.42 -6.23
CA ASP A 267 30.33 -17.81 -6.22
C ASP A 267 30.54 -19.22 -6.81
N GLY A 268 29.67 -20.18 -6.49
CA GLY A 268 29.74 -21.55 -7.00
C GLY A 268 29.48 -21.67 -8.51
N SER A 269 28.73 -20.74 -9.10
CA SER A 269 28.44 -20.73 -10.53
C SER A 269 29.62 -20.24 -11.39
N SER A 270 30.54 -19.45 -10.81
CA SER A 270 31.72 -18.93 -11.53
C SER A 270 32.86 -19.95 -11.66
N GLN A 271 32.94 -20.97 -10.79
CA GLN A 271 34.02 -21.96 -10.85
C GLN A 271 33.82 -23.08 -11.88
N LYS A 272 32.61 -23.29 -12.41
CA LYS A 272 32.33 -24.43 -13.32
C LYS A 272 32.67 -24.20 -14.80
N GLN A 273 33.13 -23.01 -15.20
CA GLN A 273 33.45 -22.71 -16.62
C GLN A 273 34.94 -22.77 -17.00
N ALA A 274 35.85 -23.14 -16.10
CA ALA A 274 37.30 -23.14 -16.37
C ALA A 274 37.95 -24.54 -16.37
N GLN A 275 37.28 -25.59 -16.84
CA GLN A 275 37.96 -26.85 -17.17
C GLN A 275 38.19 -26.94 -18.69
N PRO A 276 39.43 -26.73 -19.18
CA PRO A 276 39.76 -26.95 -20.57
C PRO A 276 39.63 -28.45 -20.88
N ASN A 277 38.78 -28.76 -21.85
CA ASN A 277 38.56 -30.11 -22.36
C ASN A 277 39.79 -30.54 -23.18
N VAL A 278 40.83 -31.06 -22.50
CA VAL A 278 42.00 -31.63 -23.15
C VAL A 278 41.63 -33.03 -23.65
N LYS A 279 41.24 -33.11 -24.93
CA LYS A 279 41.15 -34.39 -25.64
C LYS A 279 42.57 -34.91 -25.87
N LYS A 280 42.82 -36.15 -25.43
CA LYS A 280 43.95 -36.98 -25.87
C LYS A 280 43.65 -37.59 -27.24
#